data_AF-A0AAE7R7Y6-F1
#
_entry.id   AF-A0AAE7R7Y6-F1
#
_cell.length_a   1.000
_cell.length_b   1.000
_cell.length_c   1.000
_cell.angle_alpha   90.00
_cell.angle_beta   90.00
_cell.angle_gamma   90.00
#
_symmetry.space_group_name_H-M   'P 1'
#
loop_
_entity.id
_entity.type
_entity.pdbx_description
1 polymer ?
#
loop_
_entity_poly.entity_id
_entity_poly.type
_entity_poly.pdbx_seq_one_letter_code
_entity_poly.pdbx_strand_id
1 'polypeptide(L)'
;MKQAIWTEPVEVNFDKNTRNVIAGPFDALALLTENWPHVRGLTFVRARSACRAALDGRKSVEEARRWFEDAVSEARKQKKH
;
A
#
# COMPACT_ATOMS: atom_id res chain seq x y z
N MET A 1 -9.64 -2.09 -18.86
CA MET A 1 -8.52 -2.13 -17.87
C MET A 1 -9.04 -2.87 -16.66
N LYS A 2 -8.46 -4.01 -16.26
CA LYS A 2 -8.94 -4.76 -15.09
C LYS A 2 -8.46 -4.02 -13.84
N GLN A 3 -9.33 -3.22 -13.23
CA GLN A 3 -9.09 -2.73 -11.88
C GLN A 3 -9.09 -3.96 -10.98
N ALA A 4 -7.91 -4.42 -10.58
CA ALA A 4 -7.76 -5.33 -9.47
C ALA A 4 -8.23 -4.56 -8.23
N ILE A 5 -9.42 -4.88 -7.72
CA ILE A 5 -9.96 -4.25 -6.50
C ILE A 5 -9.73 -5.24 -5.36
N TRP A 6 -9.30 -4.76 -4.21
CA TRP A 6 -9.23 -5.59 -3.00
C TRP A 6 -10.63 -5.87 -2.50
N THR A 7 -10.86 -7.10 -2.04
CA THR A 7 -12.15 -7.54 -1.48
C THR A 7 -12.56 -6.66 -0.30
N GLU A 8 -11.58 -6.18 0.45
CA GLU A 8 -11.80 -5.22 1.54
C GLU A 8 -10.71 -4.14 1.48
N PRO A 9 -11.12 -2.86 1.50
CA PRO A 9 -10.21 -1.74 1.35
C PRO A 9 -9.29 -1.59 2.57
N VAL A 10 -8.09 -1.06 2.35
CA VAL A 10 -7.15 -0.76 3.45
C VAL A 10 -7.19 0.72 3.77
N GLU A 11 -7.49 1.04 5.02
CA GLU A 11 -7.45 2.41 5.51
C GLU A 11 -6.05 2.80 5.99
N VAL A 12 -5.49 3.84 5.38
CA VAL A 12 -4.14 4.32 5.60
C VAL A 12 -4.16 5.73 6.17
N ASN A 13 -3.78 5.85 7.44
CA ASN A 13 -3.76 7.09 8.20
C ASN A 13 -2.34 7.35 8.67
N PHE A 14 -1.55 8.08 7.87
CA PHE A 14 -0.18 8.48 8.24
C PHE A 14 -0.14 9.77 9.06
N ASP A 15 -1.16 10.61 8.88
CA ASP A 15 -1.32 11.88 9.55
C ASP A 15 -2.71 11.93 10.18
N LYS A 16 -2.84 12.69 11.27
CA LYS A 16 -4.15 12.89 11.95
C LYS A 16 -5.21 13.48 11.01
N ASN A 17 -4.79 14.10 9.91
CA ASN A 17 -5.68 14.79 8.97
C ASN A 17 -5.82 14.10 7.61
N THR A 18 -5.07 13.02 7.34
CA THR A 18 -5.07 12.37 6.03
C THR A 18 -5.49 10.92 6.17
N ARG A 19 -6.75 10.65 5.83
CA ARG A 19 -7.36 9.31 5.79
C ARG A 19 -7.41 8.85 4.34
N ASN A 20 -6.49 7.99 3.92
CA ASN A 20 -6.48 7.43 2.57
C ASN A 20 -7.12 6.05 2.57
N VAL A 21 -8.23 5.89 1.85
CA VAL A 21 -8.90 4.59 1.70
C VAL A 21 -8.44 3.97 0.39
N ILE A 22 -7.75 2.84 0.48
CA ILE A 22 -7.14 2.17 -0.66
C ILE A 22 -8.02 0.97 -1.04
N ALA A 23 -8.78 1.13 -2.12
CA ALA A 23 -9.67 0.08 -2.62
C ALA A 23 -8.95 -0.95 -3.50
N GLY A 24 -7.70 -0.70 -3.92
CA GLY A 24 -6.96 -1.66 -4.74
C GLY A 24 -5.46 -1.38 -4.83
N PRO A 25 -4.69 -2.27 -5.49
CA PRO A 25 -3.25 -2.14 -5.64
C PRO A 25 -2.85 -0.97 -6.53
N PHE A 26 -3.75 -0.42 -7.35
CA PHE A 26 -3.49 0.81 -8.11
C PHE A 26 -3.45 2.03 -7.19
N ASP A 27 -4.51 2.25 -6.39
CA ASP A 27 -4.53 3.28 -5.33
C ASP A 27 -3.37 3.10 -4.35
N ALA A 28 -3.05 1.85 -4.01
CA ALA A 28 -1.91 1.53 -3.15
C ALA A 28 -0.60 2.05 -3.74
N LEU A 29 -0.39 1.84 -5.05
CA LEU A 29 0.80 2.29 -5.76
C LEU A 29 0.85 3.82 -5.87
N ALA A 30 -0.29 4.47 -6.10
CA ALA A 30 -0.41 5.93 -6.11
C ALA A 30 -0.04 6.51 -4.74
N LEU A 31 -0.62 5.98 -3.66
CA LEU A 31 -0.29 6.38 -2.30
C LEU A 31 1.20 6.17 -1.97
N LEU A 32 1.78 5.02 -2.35
CA LEU A 32 3.22 4.75 -2.20
C LEU A 32 4.11 5.78 -2.93
N THR A 33 3.60 6.41 -3.99
CA THR A 33 4.36 7.36 -4.82
C THR A 33 4.13 8.81 -4.41
N GLU A 34 2.91 9.18 -4.06
CA GLU A 34 2.50 10.58 -3.84
C GLU A 34 2.34 10.95 -2.37
N ASN A 35 1.84 10.03 -1.52
CA ASN A 35 1.40 10.32 -0.15
C ASN A 35 2.19 9.55 0.91
N TRP A 36 3.32 8.94 0.54
CA TRP A 36 4.09 8.12 1.45
C TRP A 36 5.10 8.96 2.25
N PRO A 37 4.98 9.02 3.60
CA PRO A 37 5.74 9.97 4.41
C PRO A 37 7.23 9.63 4.53
N HIS A 38 7.61 8.37 4.36
CA HIS A 38 9.00 7.92 4.40
C HIS A 38 9.26 6.84 3.35
N VAL A 39 9.91 7.23 2.24
CA VAL A 39 10.26 6.35 1.11
C VAL A 39 11.46 5.43 1.43
N ARG A 40 11.61 5.03 2.70
CA ARG A 40 12.74 4.25 3.20
C ARG A 40 12.22 3.07 4.01
N GLY A 41 12.46 1.87 3.52
CA GLY A 41 12.07 0.63 4.19
C GLY A 41 11.99 -0.55 3.24
N LEU A 42 12.48 -1.70 3.69
CA LEU A 42 12.39 -2.95 2.93
C LEU A 42 10.91 -3.32 2.64
N THR A 43 10.02 -2.98 3.57
CA THR A 43 8.57 -3.19 3.46
C THR A 43 7.93 -2.32 2.38
N PHE A 44 8.38 -1.07 2.20
CA PHE A 44 7.94 -0.20 1.10
C PHE A 44 8.25 -0.82 -0.27
N VAL A 45 9.49 -1.25 -0.48
CA VAL A 45 9.92 -1.86 -1.75
C VAL A 45 9.17 -3.17 -2.01
N ARG A 46 8.95 -3.98 -0.97
CA ARG A 46 8.14 -5.20 -1.04
C ARG A 46 6.69 -4.90 -1.41
N ALA A 47 6.04 -3.94 -0.74
CA ALA A 47 4.66 -3.56 -1.03
C ALA A 47 4.50 -3.03 -2.46
N ARG A 48 5.40 -2.15 -2.93
CA ARG A 48 5.37 -1.64 -4.30
C ARG A 48 5.53 -2.75 -5.34
N SER A 49 6.46 -3.67 -5.10
CA SER A 49 6.69 -4.81 -6.00
C SER A 49 5.51 -5.77 -6.01
N ALA A 50 4.91 -6.06 -4.85
CA ALA A 50 3.74 -6.91 -4.72
C ALA A 50 2.50 -6.29 -5.41
N CYS A 51 2.25 -4.99 -5.21
CA CYS A 51 1.15 -4.29 -5.90
C CYS A 51 1.33 -4.35 -7.42
N ARG A 52 2.55 -4.14 -7.92
CA ARG A 52 2.85 -4.23 -9.35
C ARG A 52 2.66 -5.66 -9.89
N ALA A 53 3.09 -6.68 -9.14
CA ALA A 53 2.88 -8.08 -9.52
C ALA A 53 1.39 -8.47 -9.53
N ALA A 54 0.59 -7.93 -8.62
CA ALA A 54 -0.85 -8.14 -8.58
C ALA A 54 -1.57 -7.45 -9.75
N LEU A 55 -1.16 -6.23 -10.12
CA LEU A 55 -1.68 -5.53 -11.31
C LEU A 55 -1.36 -6.27 -12.62
N ASP A 56 -0.20 -6.92 -12.69
CA ASP A 56 0.22 -7.76 -13.82
C ASP A 56 -0.53 -9.12 -13.84
N GLY A 57 -1.30 -9.44 -12.80
CA GLY A 57 -1.98 -10.74 -12.66
C GLY A 57 -1.05 -11.90 -12.31
N ARG A 58 0.23 -11.61 -11.98
CA ARG A 58 1.21 -12.61 -11.54
C ARG A 58 1.03 -12.99 -10.07
N LYS A 59 0.25 -12.23 -9.30
CA LYS A 59 0.06 -12.43 -7.87
C LYS A 59 -1.37 -12.11 -7.42
N SER A 60 -1.83 -12.74 -6.35
CA SER A 60 -3.15 -12.46 -5.78
C SER A 60 -3.20 -11.06 -5.19
N VAL A 61 -4.30 -10.35 -5.46
CA VAL A 61 -4.55 -9.00 -4.96
C VAL A 61 -4.60 -8.97 -3.43
N GLU A 62 -5.09 -10.04 -2.81
CA GLU A 62 -5.14 -10.23 -1.35
C GLU A 62 -3.74 -10.35 -0.72
N GLU A 63 -2.80 -10.99 -1.42
CA GLU A 63 -1.43 -11.10 -0.93
C GLU A 63 -0.75 -9.73 -1.00
N ALA A 64 -0.95 -8.98 -2.09
CA ALA A 64 -0.46 -7.61 -2.22
C ALA A 64 -1.05 -6.69 -1.13
N ARG A 65 -2.33 -6.87 -0.79
CA ARG A 65 -2.99 -6.17 0.32
C ARG A 65 -2.24 -6.39 1.64
N ARG A 66 -1.91 -7.63 1.96
CA ARG A 66 -1.22 -8.00 3.20
C ARG A 66 0.16 -7.36 3.31
N TRP A 67 0.93 -7.38 2.22
CA TRP A 67 2.23 -6.70 2.13
C TRP A 67 2.11 -5.18 2.26
N PHE A 68 1.05 -4.60 1.71
CA PHE A 68 0.79 -3.18 1.80
C PHE A 68 0.39 -2.75 3.22
N GLU A 69 -0.49 -3.50 3.88
CA GLU A 69 -0.88 -3.24 5.27
C GLU A 69 0.33 -3.32 6.22
N ASP A 70 1.20 -4.30 6.04
CA ASP A 70 2.45 -4.42 6.78
C ASP A 70 3.36 -3.19 6.57
N ALA A 71 3.52 -2.75 5.32
CA ALA A 71 4.28 -1.54 5.00
C ALA A 71 3.66 -0.28 5.61
N VAL A 72 2.33 -0.15 5.61
CA VAL A 72 1.61 0.96 6.24
C VAL A 72 1.82 0.94 7.76
N SER A 73 1.71 -0.23 8.39
CA SER A 73 1.93 -0.41 9.83
C SER A 73 3.34 -0.02 10.23
N GLU A 74 4.35 -0.48 9.49
CA GLU A 74 5.75 -0.13 9.72
C GLU A 74 6.03 1.36 9.45
N ALA A 75 5.47 1.94 8.39
CA ALA A 75 5.61 3.37 8.11
C ALA A 75 4.99 4.25 9.21
N ARG A 76 3.84 3.84 9.77
CA ARG A 76 3.23 4.51 10.93
C ARG A 76 4.13 4.45 12.17
N LYS A 77 4.81 3.32 12.41
CA LYS A 77 5.75 3.16 13.54
C LYS A 77 7.02 3.98 13.35
N GLN A 78 7.59 4.02 12.13
CA GLN A 78 8.83 4.74 11.83
C GLN A 78 8.71 6.27 11.95
N LYS A 79 7.49 6.82 11.93
CA LYS A 79 7.24 8.27 12.13
C LYS A 79 7.47 8.75 13.58
N LYS A 80 7.86 7.86 14.50
CA LYS A 80 8.34 8.24 15.85
C LYS A 80 9.81 8.69 15.79
N HIS A 81 10.08 9.94 15.42
CA HIS A 81 11.23 10.66 15.98
C HIS A 81 11.09 12.18 15.85
#